data_AF-T2M478-F1
#
_entry.id   AF-T2M478-F1
#
_cell.length_a   1.000
_cell.length_b   1.000
_cell.length_c   1.000
_cell.angle_alpha   90.00
_cell.angle_beta   90.00
_cell.angle_gamma   90.00
#
_symmetry.space_group_name_H-M   'P 1'
#
loop_
_entity.id
_entity.type
_entity.pdbx_description
1 polymer ?
#
loop_
_entity_poly.entity_id
_entity_poly.type
_entity_poly.pdbx_seq_one_letter_code
_entity_poly.pdbx_strand_id
1 'polypeptide(L)'
;LAHYLDMIEVNLSQQIATKSSDFFLAMSSQDKLQVDVQLSCQEVKQLRCLLKEHLVSIVLGLLHQKKFEFLQAYKVEAFAVVKSTVKKAAHDHIVEGVEYSNDQREHNEFINSNDLASLTKESKDILWSACELAQTRCSKVIMMRAKEGALDQLSSKDFVVLARMVENFSAECESISGRQSQNFRSTLLTQAKMFVDKFHEQRKHNLSNILDIERWRQVDVPGEIQNLVNFFPEGKENSSLKSSSKVSVSSHLLVQGQRFVVVGTLLMLLKIVAEYCQCVGDVPMLALDLLTKLCEVFKLFNSRTCQIVLGAGALQTIGLKTITAKHLALAAQCLEVVILHIHIVKNYFESRIPQKQFVLLSQFDQILKDYSNHRHEVLCKIVSLMEGIFNANLASYEVRAPMPSKEMRAIVKHIIKLFEALETVFNEQQLETLFRDIRRCFKVCFAERLSQLSVECDGGPQHGLVTSDLTFYLSSLKQYSGFSDLNYKFDDIWLAIKELRLEKLKNNKHFATQINGQIKIAHK
;
A
#
# COMPACT_ATOMS: atom_id res chain seq x y z
N LEU A 1 -90.34 14.64 -50.27
CA LEU A 1 -89.77 14.04 -49.06
C LEU A 1 -88.69 12.99 -49.37
N ALA A 2 -88.93 12.03 -50.28
CA ALA A 2 -87.97 10.97 -50.62
C ALA A 2 -86.57 11.49 -51.06
N HIS A 3 -86.50 12.44 -52.00
CA HIS A 3 -85.23 13.01 -52.47
C HIS A 3 -84.42 13.74 -51.36
N TYR A 4 -85.08 14.29 -50.35
CA TYR A 4 -84.38 14.93 -49.22
C TYR A 4 -83.82 13.90 -48.25
N LEU A 5 -84.51 12.77 -48.06
CA LEU A 5 -84.04 11.65 -47.25
C LEU A 5 -82.85 10.96 -47.92
N ASP A 6 -82.92 10.69 -49.22
CA ASP A 6 -81.81 10.07 -49.97
C ASP A 6 -80.56 10.95 -49.94
N MET A 7 -80.73 12.28 -50.07
CA MET A 7 -79.61 13.22 -50.03
C MET A 7 -79.01 13.36 -48.62
N ILE A 8 -79.82 13.22 -47.57
CA ILE A 8 -79.32 13.17 -46.18
C ILE A 8 -78.60 11.84 -45.94
N GLU A 9 -79.12 10.71 -46.42
CA GLU A 9 -78.55 9.38 -46.23
C GLU A 9 -77.20 9.22 -46.97
N VAL A 10 -77.09 9.78 -48.18
CA VAL A 10 -75.82 9.84 -48.91
C VAL A 10 -74.80 10.72 -48.20
N ASN A 11 -75.21 11.90 -47.71
CA ASN A 11 -74.29 12.79 -46.97
C ASN A 11 -73.85 12.17 -45.63
N LEU A 12 -74.75 11.48 -44.92
CA LEU A 12 -74.44 10.74 -43.70
C LEU A 12 -73.49 9.58 -43.98
N SER A 13 -73.73 8.80 -45.03
CA SER A 13 -72.86 7.70 -45.44
C SER A 13 -71.46 8.19 -45.83
N GLN A 14 -71.38 9.34 -46.50
CA GLN A 14 -70.10 9.93 -46.91
C GLN A 14 -69.34 10.54 -45.73
N GLN A 15 -70.03 11.13 -44.74
CA GLN A 15 -69.43 11.57 -43.48
C GLN A 15 -68.96 10.40 -42.61
N ILE A 16 -69.71 9.31 -42.54
CA ILE A 16 -69.32 8.10 -41.80
C ILE A 16 -68.12 7.45 -42.49
N ALA A 17 -68.13 7.34 -43.82
CA ALA A 17 -67.01 6.74 -44.58
C ALA A 17 -65.72 7.55 -44.40
N THR A 18 -65.78 8.88 -44.49
CA THR A 18 -64.61 9.77 -44.32
C THR A 18 -64.09 9.80 -42.89
N LYS A 19 -64.94 9.68 -41.88
CA LYS A 19 -64.51 9.64 -40.46
C LYS A 19 -64.16 8.25 -39.95
N SER A 20 -64.54 7.18 -40.65
CA SER A 20 -64.29 5.80 -40.20
C SER A 20 -62.81 5.44 -40.19
N SER A 21 -62.03 5.88 -41.18
CA SER A 21 -60.58 5.62 -41.26
C SER A 21 -59.83 6.22 -40.07
N ASP A 22 -60.18 7.46 -39.71
CA ASP A 22 -59.56 8.18 -38.61
C ASP A 22 -59.95 7.56 -37.26
N PHE A 23 -61.19 7.08 -37.16
CA PHE A 23 -61.67 6.32 -36.01
C PHE A 23 -60.90 4.99 -35.83
N PHE A 24 -60.69 4.22 -36.89
CA PHE A 24 -59.93 2.96 -36.81
C PHE A 24 -58.44 3.16 -36.54
N LEU A 25 -57.83 4.22 -37.08
CA LEU A 25 -56.45 4.60 -36.76
C LEU A 25 -56.29 4.99 -35.30
N ALA A 26 -57.23 5.76 -34.77
CA ALA A 26 -57.23 6.15 -33.36
C ALA A 26 -57.47 4.96 -32.43
N MET A 27 -58.36 4.02 -32.81
CA MET A 27 -58.60 2.81 -32.03
C MET A 27 -57.35 1.91 -32.03
N SER A 28 -56.64 1.79 -33.15
CA SER A 28 -55.36 1.07 -33.21
C SER A 28 -54.25 1.75 -32.40
N SER A 29 -54.24 3.09 -32.39
CA SER A 29 -53.32 3.88 -31.55
C SER A 29 -53.63 3.70 -30.07
N GLN A 30 -54.91 3.73 -29.68
CA GLN A 30 -55.39 3.51 -28.32
C GLN A 30 -55.10 2.09 -27.83
N ASP A 31 -55.27 1.07 -28.68
CA ASP A 31 -54.91 -0.31 -28.35
C ASP A 31 -53.40 -0.46 -28.11
N LYS A 32 -52.57 0.20 -28.93
CA LYS A 32 -51.11 0.26 -28.70
C LYS A 32 -50.75 0.98 -27.41
N LEU A 33 -51.37 2.13 -27.16
CA LEU A 33 -51.21 2.91 -25.92
C LEU A 33 -51.60 2.09 -24.69
N GLN A 34 -52.68 1.33 -24.77
CA GLN A 34 -53.14 0.46 -23.70
C GLN A 34 -52.12 -0.66 -23.44
N VAL A 35 -51.54 -1.25 -24.48
CA VAL A 35 -50.47 -2.25 -24.37
C VAL A 35 -49.21 -1.63 -23.75
N ASP A 36 -48.77 -0.46 -24.20
CA ASP A 36 -47.57 0.22 -23.68
C ASP A 36 -47.75 0.67 -22.23
N VAL A 37 -48.92 1.18 -21.85
CA VAL A 37 -49.26 1.50 -20.45
C VAL A 37 -49.30 0.24 -19.59
N GLN A 38 -49.79 -0.89 -20.12
CA GLN A 38 -49.74 -2.18 -19.42
C GLN A 38 -48.31 -2.67 -19.22
N LEU A 39 -47.44 -2.52 -20.23
CA LEU A 39 -46.02 -2.85 -20.16
C LEU A 39 -45.31 -1.96 -19.14
N SER A 40 -45.47 -0.63 -19.20
CA SER A 40 -44.89 0.28 -18.20
C SER A 40 -45.44 0.01 -16.79
N CYS A 41 -46.72 -0.35 -16.64
CA CYS A 41 -47.26 -0.78 -15.35
C CYS A 41 -46.65 -2.10 -14.87
N GLN A 42 -46.35 -3.03 -15.76
CA GLN A 42 -45.65 -4.28 -15.44
C GLN A 42 -44.20 -4.02 -15.06
N GLU A 43 -43.49 -3.15 -15.78
CA GLU A 43 -42.13 -2.71 -15.47
C GLU A 43 -42.08 -2.00 -14.12
N VAL A 44 -43.01 -1.11 -13.82
CA VAL A 44 -43.14 -0.44 -12.51
C VAL A 44 -43.47 -1.45 -11.39
N LYS A 45 -44.27 -2.48 -11.68
CA LYS A 45 -44.52 -3.58 -10.73
C LYS A 45 -43.28 -4.46 -10.51
N GLN A 46 -42.51 -4.74 -11.56
CA GLN A 46 -41.23 -5.46 -11.48
C GLN A 46 -40.21 -4.65 -10.69
N LEU A 47 -40.08 -3.35 -10.97
CA LEU A 47 -39.33 -2.38 -10.16
C LEU A 47 -39.70 -2.47 -8.69
N ARG A 48 -41.00 -2.46 -8.39
CA ARG A 48 -41.52 -2.56 -7.01
C ARG A 48 -41.11 -3.87 -6.35
N CYS A 49 -41.09 -4.98 -7.08
CA CYS A 49 -40.61 -6.26 -6.57
C CYS A 49 -39.09 -6.27 -6.37
N LEU A 50 -38.32 -5.79 -7.35
CA LEU A 50 -36.86 -5.67 -7.30
C LEU A 50 -36.41 -4.79 -6.14
N LEU A 51 -36.96 -3.58 -6.02
CA LEU A 51 -36.73 -2.68 -4.88
C LEU A 51 -37.10 -3.34 -3.56
N LYS A 52 -38.22 -4.08 -3.51
CA LYS A 52 -38.64 -4.80 -2.30
C LYS A 52 -37.65 -5.90 -1.92
N GLU A 53 -37.08 -6.65 -2.86
CA GLU A 53 -36.18 -7.78 -2.57
C GLU A 53 -34.72 -7.36 -2.36
N HIS A 54 -34.24 -6.39 -3.14
CA HIS A 54 -32.87 -5.88 -3.05
C HIS A 54 -32.66 -4.89 -1.90
N LEU A 55 -33.61 -3.99 -1.60
CA LEU A 55 -33.51 -3.19 -0.37
C LEU A 55 -33.64 -4.06 0.87
N VAL A 56 -34.45 -5.13 0.82
CA VAL A 56 -34.52 -6.10 1.92
C VAL A 56 -33.19 -6.83 2.08
N SER A 57 -32.51 -7.26 1.01
CA SER A 57 -31.21 -7.93 1.09
C SER A 57 -30.04 -7.01 1.47
N ILE A 58 -30.04 -5.77 0.98
CA ILE A 58 -29.04 -4.73 1.30
C ILE A 58 -29.18 -4.30 2.76
N VAL A 59 -30.42 -4.07 3.21
CA VAL A 59 -30.68 -3.68 4.59
C VAL A 59 -30.57 -4.88 5.54
N LEU A 60 -30.88 -6.12 5.12
CA LEU A 60 -30.66 -7.36 5.91
C LEU A 60 -29.17 -7.64 6.12
N GLY A 61 -28.34 -7.48 5.08
CA GLY A 61 -26.92 -7.78 5.19
C GLY A 61 -26.12 -6.73 5.98
N LEU A 62 -26.59 -5.49 6.03
CA LEU A 62 -26.03 -4.41 6.87
C LEU A 62 -26.45 -4.46 8.35
N LEU A 63 -27.43 -5.29 8.72
CA LEU A 63 -28.07 -5.27 10.05
C LEU A 63 -27.87 -6.57 10.85
N HIS A 64 -26.61 -6.96 11.04
CA HIS A 64 -26.24 -8.06 11.95
C HIS A 64 -26.56 -7.82 13.45
N GLN A 65 -27.24 -6.73 13.83
CA GLN A 65 -27.59 -6.43 15.23
C GLN A 65 -29.08 -6.56 15.59
N LYS A 66 -29.92 -7.15 14.73
CA LYS A 66 -31.29 -7.63 15.08
C LYS A 66 -32.21 -6.62 15.82
N LYS A 67 -32.20 -5.34 15.44
CA LYS A 67 -33.18 -4.34 15.93
C LYS A 67 -34.01 -3.80 14.75
N PHE A 68 -35.28 -4.17 14.70
CA PHE A 68 -36.14 -4.12 13.50
C PHE A 68 -37.22 -3.01 13.49
N GLU A 69 -37.32 -2.20 14.55
CA GLU A 69 -38.44 -1.26 14.68
C GLU A 69 -38.37 -0.06 13.70
N PHE A 70 -37.16 0.40 13.36
CA PHE A 70 -37.00 1.57 12.48
C PHE A 70 -37.32 1.27 11.00
N LEU A 71 -37.28 0.00 10.59
CA LEU A 71 -37.56 -0.46 9.23
C LEU A 71 -39.04 -0.35 8.86
N GLN A 72 -39.94 -0.57 9.83
CA GLN A 72 -41.37 -0.39 9.61
C GLN A 72 -41.74 1.09 9.50
N ALA A 73 -41.13 1.94 10.33
CA ALA A 73 -41.29 3.39 10.22
C ALA A 73 -40.81 3.91 8.85
N TYR A 74 -39.61 3.50 8.42
CA TYR A 74 -39.06 3.93 7.13
C TYR A 74 -39.87 3.41 5.93
N LYS A 75 -40.33 2.15 5.97
CA LYS A 75 -41.20 1.57 4.92
C LYS A 75 -42.51 2.36 4.81
N VAL A 76 -43.19 2.63 5.92
CA VAL A 76 -44.47 3.34 5.91
C VAL A 76 -44.29 4.77 5.39
N GLU A 77 -43.23 5.45 5.80
CA GLU A 77 -42.98 6.85 5.47
C GLU A 77 -42.50 7.03 4.02
N ALA A 78 -41.59 6.18 3.53
CA ALA A 78 -41.15 6.21 2.14
C ALA A 78 -42.29 5.86 1.16
N PHE A 79 -43.12 4.87 1.49
CA PHE A 79 -44.30 4.54 0.68
C PHE A 79 -45.35 5.64 0.71
N ALA A 80 -45.58 6.29 1.86
CA ALA A 80 -46.50 7.42 1.95
C ALA A 80 -46.04 8.58 1.07
N VAL A 81 -44.74 8.86 1.03
CA VAL A 81 -44.18 9.97 0.24
C VAL A 81 -44.20 9.68 -1.25
N VAL A 82 -43.74 8.51 -1.71
CA VAL A 82 -43.83 8.13 -3.13
C VAL A 82 -45.28 8.13 -3.60
N LYS A 83 -46.21 7.62 -2.79
CA LYS A 83 -47.65 7.69 -3.07
C LYS A 83 -48.13 9.14 -3.16
N SER A 84 -47.66 10.03 -2.28
CA SER A 84 -48.03 11.44 -2.31
C SER A 84 -47.47 12.19 -3.53
N THR A 85 -46.23 11.89 -3.95
CA THR A 85 -45.59 12.53 -5.11
C THR A 85 -46.21 12.08 -6.42
N VAL A 86 -46.49 10.78 -6.56
CA VAL A 86 -47.24 10.24 -7.72
C VAL A 86 -48.65 10.79 -7.74
N LYS A 87 -49.33 10.86 -6.58
CA LYS A 87 -50.68 11.42 -6.50
C LYS A 87 -50.71 12.92 -6.81
N LYS A 88 -49.70 13.67 -6.38
CA LYS A 88 -49.57 15.10 -6.68
C LYS A 88 -49.29 15.34 -8.16
N ALA A 89 -48.33 14.62 -8.75
CA ALA A 89 -48.04 14.72 -10.18
C ALA A 89 -49.24 14.31 -11.05
N ALA A 90 -49.96 13.24 -10.67
CA ALA A 90 -51.19 12.85 -11.35
C ALA A 90 -52.31 13.89 -11.18
N HIS A 91 -52.39 14.55 -10.02
CA HIS A 91 -53.36 15.60 -9.77
C HIS A 91 -53.06 16.87 -10.57
N ASP A 92 -51.81 17.33 -10.56
CA ASP A 92 -51.36 18.53 -11.28
C ASP A 92 -51.61 18.34 -12.80
N HIS A 93 -51.43 17.13 -13.33
CA HIS A 93 -51.70 16.81 -14.74
C HIS A 93 -53.22 16.71 -15.08
N ILE A 94 -54.03 16.18 -14.16
CA ILE A 94 -55.49 16.21 -14.32
C ILE A 94 -56.00 17.64 -14.22
N VAL A 95 -55.43 18.49 -13.35
CA VAL A 95 -55.86 19.87 -13.15
C VAL A 95 -55.45 20.77 -14.31
N GLU A 96 -54.22 20.67 -14.81
CA GLU A 96 -53.81 21.40 -16.04
C GLU A 96 -54.61 20.91 -17.26
N GLY A 97 -54.89 19.61 -17.38
CA GLY A 97 -55.79 19.09 -18.41
C GLY A 97 -57.24 19.57 -18.26
N VAL A 98 -57.70 19.84 -17.03
CA VAL A 98 -59.06 20.35 -16.73
C VAL A 98 -59.18 21.87 -16.90
N GLU A 99 -58.10 22.63 -16.69
CA GLU A 99 -58.09 24.08 -16.93
C GLU A 99 -58.10 24.42 -18.43
N TYR A 100 -57.46 23.60 -19.28
CA TYR A 100 -57.56 23.74 -20.75
C TYR A 100 -58.90 23.26 -21.34
N SER A 101 -59.61 22.35 -20.66
CA SER A 101 -60.87 21.76 -21.17
C SER A 101 -62.14 22.48 -20.70
N ASN A 102 -62.04 23.48 -19.81
CA ASN A 102 -63.21 24.25 -19.37
C ASN A 102 -63.70 25.32 -20.37
N ASP A 103 -62.92 25.66 -21.41
CA ASP A 103 -63.31 26.68 -22.40
C ASP A 103 -63.83 26.13 -23.74
N GLN A 104 -63.75 24.81 -23.98
CA GLN A 104 -64.34 24.17 -25.17
C GLN A 104 -64.92 22.79 -24.83
N ARG A 105 -66.18 22.78 -24.37
CA ARG A 105 -66.96 21.55 -24.30
C ARG A 105 -67.37 21.15 -25.71
N GLU A 106 -67.17 19.86 -26.01
CA GLU A 106 -67.46 19.13 -27.26
C GLU A 106 -66.31 19.03 -28.28
N HIS A 107 -65.24 18.32 -27.94
CA HIS A 107 -64.63 17.35 -28.87
C HIS A 107 -63.78 16.32 -28.12
N ASN A 108 -63.86 15.06 -28.55
CA ASN A 108 -63.03 13.95 -28.09
C ASN A 108 -61.54 14.33 -28.19
N GLU A 109 -60.89 14.58 -27.07
CA GLU A 109 -59.45 14.83 -26.99
C GLU A 109 -58.70 13.52 -27.30
N PHE A 110 -58.28 13.39 -28.55
CA PHE A 110 -57.31 12.39 -28.97
C PHE A 110 -55.94 12.75 -28.40
N ILE A 111 -55.34 11.86 -27.61
CA ILE A 111 -53.93 11.95 -27.19
C ILE A 111 -53.08 11.91 -28.47
N ASN A 112 -52.46 13.03 -28.83
CA ASN A 112 -51.59 13.11 -30.00
C ASN A 112 -50.21 12.48 -29.67
N SER A 113 -49.42 12.11 -30.68
CA SER A 113 -48.07 11.54 -30.51
C SER A 113 -47.14 12.45 -29.67
N ASN A 114 -47.39 13.77 -29.69
CA ASN A 114 -46.69 14.75 -28.86
C ASN A 114 -47.05 14.63 -27.37
N ASP A 115 -48.32 14.35 -27.05
CA ASP A 115 -48.78 14.17 -25.67
C ASP A 115 -48.24 12.85 -25.09
N LEU A 116 -48.19 11.80 -25.91
CA LEU A 116 -47.54 10.54 -25.55
C LEU A 116 -46.03 10.71 -25.29
N ALA A 117 -45.35 11.51 -26.12
CA ALA A 117 -43.95 11.84 -25.92
C ALA A 117 -43.71 12.67 -24.64
N SER A 118 -44.60 13.62 -24.34
CA SER A 118 -44.55 14.41 -23.09
C SER A 118 -44.77 13.53 -21.86
N LEU A 119 -45.82 12.71 -21.87
CA LEU A 119 -46.16 11.81 -20.77
C LEU A 119 -45.04 10.78 -20.51
N THR A 120 -44.42 10.26 -21.57
CA THR A 120 -43.27 9.36 -21.46
C THR A 120 -42.05 10.05 -20.83
N LYS A 121 -41.81 11.31 -21.21
CA LYS A 121 -40.71 12.11 -20.65
C LYS A 121 -40.96 12.41 -19.17
N GLU A 122 -42.15 12.86 -18.81
CA GLU A 122 -42.54 13.15 -17.43
C GLU A 122 -42.50 11.91 -16.54
N SER A 123 -42.96 10.76 -17.04
CA SER A 123 -42.89 9.48 -16.33
C SER A 123 -41.43 9.08 -16.03
N LYS A 124 -40.52 9.26 -16.99
CA LYS A 124 -39.08 9.04 -16.78
C LYS A 124 -38.47 10.02 -15.78
N ASP A 125 -38.89 11.29 -15.80
CA ASP A 125 -38.44 12.29 -14.83
C ASP A 125 -38.91 11.98 -13.41
N ILE A 126 -40.15 11.51 -13.23
CA ILE A 126 -40.68 11.06 -11.94
C ILE A 126 -39.91 9.83 -11.42
N LEU A 127 -39.65 8.85 -12.28
CA LEU A 127 -38.86 7.66 -11.93
C LEU A 127 -37.44 8.04 -11.50
N TRP A 128 -36.81 8.99 -12.21
CA TRP A 128 -35.53 9.54 -11.82
C TRP A 128 -35.59 10.23 -10.44
N SER A 129 -36.54 11.13 -10.21
CA SER A 129 -36.68 11.81 -8.91
C SER A 129 -36.93 10.84 -7.76
N ALA A 130 -37.68 9.76 -7.99
CA ALA A 130 -37.90 8.72 -7.00
C ALA A 130 -36.59 7.96 -6.68
N CYS A 131 -35.81 7.59 -7.69
CA CYS A 131 -34.51 6.93 -7.53
C CYS A 131 -33.50 7.83 -6.81
N GLU A 132 -33.41 9.10 -7.20
CA GLU A 132 -32.53 10.10 -6.59
C GLU A 132 -32.88 10.34 -5.12
N LEU A 133 -34.17 10.44 -4.79
CA LEU A 133 -34.63 10.60 -3.42
C LEU A 133 -34.29 9.37 -2.57
N ALA A 134 -34.49 8.16 -3.09
CA ALA A 134 -34.18 6.91 -2.38
C ALA A 134 -32.68 6.83 -2.06
N GLN A 135 -31.82 7.07 -3.07
CA GLN A 135 -30.37 7.16 -2.89
C GLN A 135 -29.98 8.22 -1.85
N THR A 136 -30.55 9.42 -1.92
CA THR A 136 -30.30 10.50 -0.97
C THR A 136 -30.66 10.12 0.46
N ARG A 137 -31.73 9.36 0.67
CA ARG A 137 -32.13 8.88 2.00
C ARG A 137 -31.18 7.80 2.52
N CYS A 138 -30.77 6.86 1.67
CA CYS A 138 -29.75 5.87 2.03
C CYS A 138 -28.42 6.54 2.41
N SER A 139 -27.98 7.56 1.66
CA SER A 139 -26.81 8.39 2.01
C SER A 139 -26.92 8.98 3.41
N LYS A 140 -28.08 9.57 3.75
CA LYS A 140 -28.32 10.15 5.08
C LYS A 140 -28.22 9.11 6.19
N VAL A 141 -28.73 7.89 5.98
CA VAL A 141 -28.62 6.80 6.97
C VAL A 141 -27.16 6.41 7.19
N ILE A 142 -26.38 6.22 6.12
CA ILE A 142 -24.94 5.93 6.22
C ILE A 142 -24.24 7.05 7.00
N MET A 143 -24.52 8.32 6.67
CA MET A 143 -23.91 9.46 7.34
C MET A 143 -24.29 9.57 8.83
N MET A 144 -25.53 9.26 9.21
CA MET A 144 -25.92 9.26 10.63
C MET A 144 -25.19 8.15 11.39
N ARG A 145 -25.12 6.93 10.83
CA ARG A 145 -24.39 5.82 11.44
C ARG A 145 -22.87 6.07 11.50
N ALA A 146 -22.33 6.78 10.52
CA ALA A 146 -20.95 7.24 10.54
C ALA A 146 -20.68 8.17 11.74
N LYS A 147 -21.55 9.16 11.94
CA LYS A 147 -21.44 10.12 13.07
C LYS A 147 -21.53 9.44 14.43
N GLU A 148 -22.31 8.37 14.55
CA GLU A 148 -22.40 7.55 15.76
C GLU A 148 -21.19 6.62 15.96
N GLY A 149 -20.21 6.62 15.05
CA GLY A 149 -19.02 5.77 15.13
C GLY A 149 -19.30 4.30 14.81
N ALA A 150 -20.45 3.96 14.20
CA ALA A 150 -20.77 2.58 13.87
C ALA A 150 -19.93 2.07 12.68
N LEU A 151 -19.64 2.94 11.71
CA LEU A 151 -18.79 2.60 10.57
C LEU A 151 -17.32 2.40 10.96
N ASP A 152 -16.89 3.05 12.04
CA ASP A 152 -15.55 2.93 12.59
C ASP A 152 -15.25 1.55 13.20
N GLN A 153 -16.29 0.78 13.52
CA GLN A 153 -16.17 -0.55 14.11
C GLN A 153 -16.28 -1.67 13.07
N LEU A 154 -16.50 -1.33 11.79
CA LEU A 154 -16.62 -2.32 10.73
C LEU A 154 -15.26 -2.96 10.45
N SER A 155 -15.26 -4.28 10.25
CA SER A 155 -14.11 -4.96 9.66
C SER A 155 -13.98 -4.60 8.18
N SER A 156 -12.80 -4.83 7.58
CA SER A 156 -12.61 -4.62 6.13
C SER A 156 -13.63 -5.41 5.31
N LYS A 157 -13.90 -6.66 5.71
CA LYS A 157 -14.90 -7.55 5.10
C LYS A 157 -16.31 -6.96 5.16
N ASP A 158 -16.71 -6.43 6.32
CA ASP A 158 -18.04 -5.82 6.49
C ASP A 158 -18.18 -4.55 5.64
N PHE A 159 -17.09 -3.79 5.49
CA PHE A 159 -17.06 -2.62 4.62
C PHE A 159 -17.22 -2.99 3.14
N VAL A 160 -16.60 -4.09 2.67
CA VAL A 160 -16.80 -4.58 1.29
C VAL A 160 -18.25 -4.93 1.02
N VAL A 161 -18.89 -5.59 1.99
CA VAL A 161 -20.29 -5.96 1.91
C VAL A 161 -21.15 -4.70 1.76
N LEU A 162 -20.90 -3.67 2.58
CA LEU A 162 -21.53 -2.36 2.44
C LEU A 162 -21.28 -1.72 1.07
N ALA A 163 -20.04 -1.73 0.59
CA ALA A 163 -19.70 -1.13 -0.70
C ALA A 163 -20.42 -1.80 -1.88
N ARG A 164 -20.48 -3.14 -1.89
CA ARG A 164 -21.21 -3.90 -2.92
C ARG A 164 -22.70 -3.63 -2.90
N MET A 165 -23.28 -3.49 -1.72
CA MET A 165 -24.69 -3.16 -1.58
C MET A 165 -25.02 -1.78 -2.14
N VAL A 166 -24.19 -0.79 -1.83
CA VAL A 166 -24.33 0.58 -2.37
C VAL A 166 -24.23 0.55 -3.90
N GLU A 167 -23.26 -0.18 -4.46
CA GLU A 167 -23.06 -0.26 -5.90
C GLU A 167 -24.23 -0.94 -6.61
N ASN A 168 -24.69 -2.09 -6.10
CA ASN A 168 -25.83 -2.82 -6.66
C ASN A 168 -27.10 -1.96 -6.65
N PHE A 169 -27.41 -1.32 -5.52
CA PHE A 169 -28.57 -0.43 -5.42
C PHE A 169 -28.48 0.74 -6.41
N SER A 170 -27.29 1.32 -6.55
CA SER A 170 -27.10 2.46 -7.43
C SER A 170 -27.22 2.04 -8.91
N ALA A 171 -26.72 0.87 -9.28
CA ALA A 171 -26.85 0.28 -10.61
C ALA A 171 -28.31 -0.09 -10.95
N GLU A 172 -29.07 -0.59 -9.98
CA GLU A 172 -30.50 -0.83 -10.14
C GLU A 172 -31.25 0.48 -10.41
N CYS A 173 -31.05 1.51 -9.59
CA CYS A 173 -31.64 2.84 -9.81
C CYS A 173 -31.28 3.41 -11.20
N GLU A 174 -30.07 3.18 -11.68
CA GLU A 174 -29.61 3.56 -13.01
C GLU A 174 -30.36 2.84 -14.13
N SER A 175 -30.52 1.52 -14.00
CA SER A 175 -31.28 0.72 -14.96
C SER A 175 -32.74 1.14 -15.03
N ILE A 176 -33.30 1.57 -13.91
CA ILE A 176 -34.71 1.98 -13.77
C ILE A 176 -34.96 3.35 -14.39
N SER A 177 -34.10 4.32 -14.09
CA SER A 177 -34.31 5.72 -14.44
C SER A 177 -33.62 6.14 -15.74
N GLY A 178 -32.71 5.29 -16.26
CA GLY A 178 -31.86 5.60 -17.42
C GLY A 178 -30.83 6.71 -17.15
N ARG A 179 -30.69 7.15 -15.89
CA ARG A 179 -29.80 8.23 -15.47
C ARG A 179 -28.95 7.77 -14.30
N GLN A 180 -27.71 8.26 -14.25
CA GLN A 180 -26.75 7.94 -13.20
C GLN A 180 -26.78 8.98 -12.09
N SER A 181 -26.98 8.51 -10.85
CA SER A 181 -26.85 9.33 -9.64
C SER A 181 -25.56 8.99 -8.90
N GLN A 182 -24.81 10.03 -8.54
CA GLN A 182 -23.52 9.88 -7.85
C GLN A 182 -23.62 10.07 -6.34
N ASN A 183 -24.75 10.56 -5.82
CA ASN A 183 -24.86 10.98 -4.41
C ASN A 183 -24.59 9.83 -3.42
N PHE A 184 -25.10 8.64 -3.70
CA PHE A 184 -24.91 7.51 -2.80
C PHE A 184 -23.49 6.94 -2.86
N ARG A 185 -22.95 6.80 -4.08
CA ARG A 185 -21.56 6.39 -4.31
C ARG A 185 -20.55 7.38 -3.73
N SER A 186 -20.79 8.68 -3.87
CA SER A 186 -19.93 9.72 -3.28
C SER A 186 -19.95 9.66 -1.75
N THR A 187 -21.13 9.42 -1.15
CA THR A 187 -21.25 9.26 0.31
C THR A 187 -20.47 8.05 0.80
N LEU A 188 -20.60 6.90 0.13
CA LEU A 188 -19.79 5.72 0.44
C LEU A 188 -18.30 6.01 0.30
N LEU A 189 -17.88 6.67 -0.79
CA LEU A 189 -16.47 7.00 -1.02
C LEU A 189 -15.90 7.88 0.10
N THR A 190 -16.66 8.87 0.58
CA THR A 190 -16.26 9.68 1.75
C THR A 190 -16.05 8.81 2.98
N GLN A 191 -16.96 7.88 3.27
CA GLN A 191 -16.81 6.97 4.41
C GLN A 191 -15.65 6.00 4.24
N ALA A 192 -15.43 5.50 3.02
CA ALA A 192 -14.31 4.63 2.69
C ALA A 192 -12.97 5.33 2.94
N LYS A 193 -12.84 6.59 2.53
CA LYS A 193 -11.64 7.41 2.78
C LYS A 193 -11.40 7.60 4.28
N MET A 194 -12.44 7.98 5.04
CA MET A 194 -12.33 8.13 6.49
C MET A 194 -11.90 6.83 7.19
N PHE A 195 -12.45 5.69 6.75
CA PHE A 195 -12.04 4.38 7.23
C PHE A 195 -10.54 4.12 6.95
N VAL A 196 -10.08 4.37 5.72
CA VAL A 196 -8.67 4.19 5.34
C VAL A 196 -7.73 5.16 6.07
N ASP A 197 -8.15 6.39 6.30
CA ASP A 197 -7.41 7.37 7.10
C ASP A 197 -7.20 6.87 8.52
N LYS A 198 -8.27 6.42 9.19
CA LYS A 198 -8.20 5.87 10.55
C LYS A 198 -7.40 4.58 10.61
N PHE A 199 -7.61 3.69 9.64
CA PHE A 199 -6.82 2.47 9.48
C PHE A 199 -5.33 2.80 9.42
N HIS A 200 -4.95 3.75 8.56
CA HIS A 200 -3.56 4.17 8.41
C HIS A 200 -2.98 4.77 9.68
N GLU A 201 -3.66 5.72 10.30
CA GLU A 201 -3.18 6.37 11.53
C GLU A 201 -2.99 5.36 12.65
N GLN A 202 -3.90 4.39 12.82
CA GLN A 202 -3.75 3.34 13.82
C GLN A 202 -2.52 2.46 13.56
N ARG A 203 -2.27 2.06 12.31
CA ARG A 203 -1.11 1.21 11.96
C ARG A 203 0.21 1.98 12.10
N LYS A 204 0.23 3.23 11.66
CA LYS A 204 1.39 4.13 11.76
C LYS A 204 1.75 4.41 13.21
N HIS A 205 0.76 4.73 14.05
CA HIS A 205 0.94 4.94 15.49
C HIS A 205 1.45 3.68 16.20
N ASN A 206 0.82 2.52 15.94
CA ASN A 206 1.25 1.24 16.52
C ASN A 206 2.68 0.88 16.12
N LEU A 207 3.03 1.04 14.84
CA LEU A 207 4.39 0.78 14.36
C LEU A 207 5.41 1.70 15.01
N SER A 208 5.11 3.00 15.13
CA SER A 208 5.99 3.97 15.78
C SER A 208 6.25 3.60 17.24
N ASN A 209 5.19 3.29 18.01
CA ASN A 209 5.31 2.94 19.42
C ASN A 209 6.16 1.69 19.65
N ILE A 210 6.02 0.67 18.79
CA ILE A 210 6.77 -0.58 18.90
C ILE A 210 8.23 -0.35 18.48
N LEU A 211 8.49 0.42 17.43
CA LEU A 211 9.84 0.82 17.03
C LEU A 211 10.58 1.56 18.15
N ASP A 212 9.90 2.45 18.86
CA ASP A 212 10.46 3.25 19.94
C ASP A 212 10.87 2.46 21.18
N ILE A 213 10.47 1.18 21.28
CA ILE A 213 10.87 0.30 22.38
C ILE A 213 11.64 -0.93 21.89
N GLU A 214 11.92 -1.02 20.59
CA GLU A 214 12.63 -2.15 19.98
C GLU A 214 14.04 -2.28 20.56
N ARG A 215 14.39 -3.51 20.93
CA ARG A 215 15.67 -3.84 21.57
C ARG A 215 16.66 -4.49 20.62
N TRP A 216 16.28 -4.70 19.35
CA TRP A 216 17.09 -5.35 18.34
C TRP A 216 17.57 -6.73 18.81
N ARG A 217 16.62 -7.53 19.31
CA ARG A 217 16.87 -8.91 19.72
C ARG A 217 16.19 -9.86 18.77
N GLN A 218 16.85 -10.98 18.51
CA GLN A 218 16.23 -12.09 17.79
C GLN A 218 14.95 -12.49 18.50
N VAL A 219 13.88 -12.62 17.72
CA VAL A 219 12.62 -13.17 18.16
C VAL A 219 12.32 -14.44 17.39
N ASP A 220 11.57 -15.29 18.05
CA ASP A 220 10.98 -16.45 17.42
C ASP A 220 9.81 -16.03 16.50
N VAL A 221 9.72 -16.67 15.35
CA VAL A 221 8.73 -16.44 14.30
C VAL A 221 7.54 -17.39 14.52
N PRO A 222 6.33 -16.87 14.80
CA PRO A 222 5.13 -17.68 14.85
C PRO A 222 4.77 -18.26 13.48
N GLY A 223 4.27 -19.49 13.44
CA GLY A 223 3.83 -20.15 12.20
C GLY A 223 2.82 -19.34 11.38
N GLU A 224 1.93 -18.60 12.05
CA GLU A 224 0.99 -17.68 11.38
C GLU A 224 1.69 -16.61 10.55
N ILE A 225 2.80 -16.05 11.04
CA ILE A 225 3.59 -15.06 10.33
C ILE A 225 4.39 -15.70 9.20
N GLN A 226 4.91 -16.91 9.41
CA GLN A 226 5.58 -17.65 8.34
C GLN A 226 4.61 -17.98 7.20
N ASN A 227 3.38 -18.40 7.52
CA ASN A 227 2.35 -18.67 6.52
C ASN A 227 1.93 -17.38 5.79
N LEU A 228 1.79 -16.27 6.52
CA LEU A 228 1.52 -14.96 5.92
C LEU A 228 2.59 -14.56 4.90
N VAL A 229 3.87 -14.80 5.19
CA VAL A 229 4.98 -14.54 4.26
C VAL A 229 4.99 -15.51 3.08
N ASN A 230 4.69 -16.80 3.31
CA ASN A 230 4.63 -17.81 2.25
C ASN A 230 3.54 -17.50 1.20
N PHE A 231 2.40 -16.94 1.63
CA PHE A 231 1.26 -16.60 0.78
C PHE A 231 1.15 -15.10 0.49
N PHE A 232 2.19 -14.33 0.78
CA PHE A 232 2.22 -12.89 0.54
C PHE A 232 2.05 -12.59 -0.97
N PRO A 233 1.26 -11.58 -1.39
CA PRO A 233 0.63 -10.50 -0.59
C PRO A 233 -0.81 -10.77 -0.12
N GLU A 234 -1.48 -11.80 -0.64
CA GLU A 234 -2.92 -12.02 -0.39
C GLU A 234 -3.20 -12.90 0.85
N GLY A 235 -2.19 -13.59 1.39
CA GLY A 235 -2.23 -14.26 2.69
C GLY A 235 -3.20 -15.43 2.82
N LYS A 236 -3.76 -15.95 1.72
CA LYS A 236 -4.75 -17.04 1.77
C LYS A 236 -4.09 -18.41 1.72
N GLU A 237 -4.15 -19.12 2.85
CA GLU A 237 -4.16 -20.58 2.84
C GLU A 237 -5.43 -21.07 2.12
N ASN A 238 -5.28 -22.03 1.19
CA ASN A 238 -6.41 -22.85 0.78
C ASN A 238 -6.98 -23.51 2.05
N SER A 239 -8.24 -23.23 2.35
CA SER A 239 -8.99 -23.67 3.53
C SER A 239 -9.33 -25.17 3.53
N SER A 240 -8.37 -26.01 3.12
CA SER A 240 -8.48 -27.47 3.06
C SER A 240 -7.53 -28.18 4.05
N LEU A 241 -6.71 -27.44 4.81
CA LEU A 241 -5.77 -27.99 5.79
C LEU A 241 -6.01 -27.40 7.19
N LYS A 242 -7.26 -27.45 7.67
CA LYS A 242 -7.49 -27.42 9.13
C LYS A 242 -7.21 -28.81 9.69
N SER A 243 -5.94 -29.19 9.73
CA SER A 243 -5.48 -30.26 10.61
C SER A 243 -4.87 -29.61 11.85
N SER A 244 -5.42 -29.94 13.01
CA SER A 244 -4.82 -29.78 14.33
C SER A 244 -3.28 -29.73 14.29
N SER A 245 -2.67 -28.60 14.64
CA SER A 245 -1.22 -28.55 14.80
C SER A 245 -0.84 -27.50 15.84
N LYS A 246 0.03 -27.92 16.76
CA LYS A 246 0.72 -27.08 17.74
C LYS A 246 1.24 -25.81 17.05
N VAL A 247 1.17 -24.66 17.72
CA VAL A 247 1.82 -23.43 17.27
C VAL A 247 3.29 -23.74 16.99
N SER A 248 3.64 -23.94 15.71
CA SER A 248 5.01 -24.21 15.31
C SER A 248 5.74 -22.89 15.32
N VAL A 249 6.75 -22.79 16.15
CA VAL A 249 7.58 -21.58 16.30
C VAL A 249 8.95 -21.88 15.70
N SER A 250 9.50 -20.94 14.94
CA SER A 250 10.82 -21.06 14.28
C SER A 250 11.76 -19.97 14.77
N SER A 251 13.05 -20.26 14.91
CA SER A 251 14.07 -19.26 15.27
C SER A 251 14.42 -18.28 14.14
N HIS A 252 13.89 -18.51 12.93
CA HIS A 252 14.17 -17.75 11.73
C HIS A 252 12.94 -17.64 10.83
N LEU A 253 12.89 -16.57 10.04
CA LEU A 253 11.91 -16.36 8.99
C LEU A 253 12.46 -16.91 7.67
N LEU A 254 11.64 -17.67 6.93
CA LEU A 254 11.95 -18.12 5.58
C LEU A 254 11.33 -17.16 4.55
N VAL A 255 12.15 -16.59 3.68
CA VAL A 255 11.73 -15.73 2.55
C VAL A 255 12.40 -16.26 1.29
N GLN A 256 11.62 -16.72 0.31
CA GLN A 256 12.13 -17.27 -0.96
C GLN A 256 13.22 -18.36 -0.77
N GLY A 257 13.06 -19.20 0.26
CA GLY A 257 14.01 -20.28 0.60
C GLY A 257 15.24 -19.85 1.40
N GLN A 258 15.43 -18.55 1.66
CA GLN A 258 16.51 -18.03 2.49
C GLN A 258 16.05 -17.83 3.94
N ARG A 259 16.97 -18.07 4.89
CA ARG A 259 16.74 -17.92 6.33
C ARG A 259 17.16 -16.53 6.79
N PHE A 260 16.28 -15.83 7.48
CA PHE A 260 16.53 -14.52 8.07
C PHE A 260 16.31 -14.58 9.58
N VAL A 261 17.28 -14.06 10.33
CA VAL A 261 17.13 -13.81 11.76
C VAL A 261 16.53 -12.41 11.93
N VAL A 262 15.41 -12.33 12.64
CA VAL A 262 14.52 -11.16 12.61
C VAL A 262 14.15 -10.67 14.02
N VAL A 263 13.61 -9.45 14.08
CA VAL A 263 13.17 -8.79 15.32
C VAL A 263 11.65 -8.62 15.33
N GLY A 264 11.07 -8.37 16.51
CA GLY A 264 9.62 -8.30 16.69
C GLY A 264 8.96 -7.24 15.82
N THR A 265 9.57 -6.06 15.70
CA THR A 265 8.99 -4.96 14.93
C THR A 265 8.92 -5.25 13.42
N LEU A 266 9.85 -6.05 12.88
CA LEU A 266 9.76 -6.50 11.48
C LEU A 266 8.52 -7.38 11.27
N LEU A 267 8.25 -8.32 12.18
CA LEU A 267 7.07 -9.20 12.08
C LEU A 267 5.77 -8.38 12.10
N MET A 268 5.72 -7.34 12.93
CA MET A 268 4.59 -6.41 12.98
C MET A 268 4.46 -5.60 11.69
N LEU A 269 5.58 -5.12 11.13
CA LEU A 269 5.56 -4.45 9.82
C LEU A 269 5.01 -5.38 8.74
N LEU A 270 5.49 -6.63 8.63
CA LEU A 270 5.01 -7.58 7.63
C LEU A 270 3.49 -7.82 7.74
N LYS A 271 2.99 -7.93 8.97
CA LYS A 271 1.54 -8.02 9.23
C LYS A 271 0.81 -6.77 8.75
N ILE A 272 1.30 -5.58 9.09
CA ILE A 272 0.71 -4.31 8.64
C ILE A 272 0.68 -4.26 7.11
N VAL A 273 1.78 -4.57 6.42
CA VAL A 273 1.84 -4.55 4.96
C VAL A 273 0.83 -5.54 4.35
N ALA A 274 0.69 -6.75 4.91
CA ALA A 274 -0.33 -7.69 4.47
C ALA A 274 -1.76 -7.17 4.68
N GLU A 275 -2.04 -6.48 5.79
CA GLU A 275 -3.35 -5.83 6.02
C GLU A 275 -3.64 -4.76 4.96
N TYR A 276 -2.64 -3.99 4.52
CA TYR A 276 -2.80 -3.06 3.39
C TYR A 276 -3.12 -3.79 2.08
N CYS A 277 -2.37 -4.85 1.76
CA CYS A 277 -2.61 -5.65 0.55
C CYS A 277 -4.00 -6.28 0.55
N GLN A 278 -4.45 -6.80 1.69
CA GLN A 278 -5.81 -7.30 1.87
C GLN A 278 -6.85 -6.18 1.70
N CYS A 279 -6.62 -5.01 2.30
CA CYS A 279 -7.54 -3.87 2.19
C CYS A 279 -7.72 -3.39 0.74
N VAL A 280 -6.67 -3.49 -0.10
CA VAL A 280 -6.77 -3.20 -1.54
C VAL A 280 -7.66 -4.20 -2.26
N GLY A 281 -7.59 -5.49 -1.91
CA GLY A 281 -8.47 -6.52 -2.47
C GLY A 281 -9.92 -6.35 -2.02
N ASP A 282 -10.12 -5.90 -0.78
CA ASP A 282 -11.42 -5.66 -0.18
C ASP A 282 -12.08 -4.38 -0.73
N VAL A 283 -11.32 -3.30 -0.91
CA VAL A 283 -11.81 -1.96 -1.29
C VAL A 283 -11.01 -1.39 -2.48
N PRO A 284 -11.16 -1.95 -3.70
CA PRO A 284 -10.31 -1.63 -4.85
C PRO A 284 -10.35 -0.17 -5.29
N MET A 285 -11.47 0.53 -5.07
CA MET A 285 -11.61 1.95 -5.41
C MET A 285 -10.68 2.88 -4.61
N LEU A 286 -10.07 2.38 -3.53
CA LEU A 286 -9.09 3.11 -2.72
C LEU A 286 -7.65 2.63 -2.94
N ALA A 287 -7.39 1.79 -3.95
CA ALA A 287 -6.05 1.24 -4.18
C ALA A 287 -4.96 2.32 -4.28
N LEU A 288 -5.24 3.45 -4.93
CA LEU A 288 -4.27 4.56 -5.07
C LEU A 288 -3.97 5.25 -3.72
N ASP A 289 -4.97 5.42 -2.86
CA ASP A 289 -4.80 6.05 -1.54
C ASP A 289 -4.10 5.10 -0.55
N LEU A 290 -4.43 3.80 -0.63
CA LEU A 290 -3.73 2.77 0.13
C LEU A 290 -2.27 2.63 -0.29
N LEU A 291 -1.95 2.83 -1.58
CA LEU A 291 -0.58 2.82 -2.10
C LEU A 291 0.24 3.94 -1.45
N THR A 292 -0.24 5.18 -1.51
CA THR A 292 0.47 6.34 -0.96
C THR A 292 0.66 6.20 0.54
N LYS A 293 -0.37 5.74 1.26
CA LYS A 293 -0.30 5.49 2.72
C LYS A 293 0.65 4.35 3.08
N LEU A 294 0.70 3.27 2.30
CA LEU A 294 1.65 2.18 2.54
C LEU A 294 3.11 2.64 2.31
N CYS A 295 3.33 3.47 1.29
CA CYS A 295 4.63 4.13 1.08
C CYS A 295 5.05 4.97 2.29
N GLU A 296 4.13 5.66 2.96
CA GLU A 296 4.44 6.37 4.21
C GLU A 296 4.84 5.43 5.35
N VAL A 297 4.19 4.27 5.48
CA VAL A 297 4.54 3.25 6.49
C VAL A 297 5.97 2.74 6.26
N PHE A 298 6.34 2.44 5.00
CA PHE A 298 7.72 2.04 4.68
C PHE A 298 8.72 3.16 4.96
N LYS A 299 8.40 4.41 4.63
CA LYS A 299 9.28 5.57 4.93
C LYS A 299 9.47 5.76 6.43
N LEU A 300 8.39 5.62 7.22
CA LEU A 300 8.44 5.71 8.68
C LEU A 300 9.38 4.65 9.26
N PHE A 301 9.21 3.38 8.88
CA PHE A 301 10.06 2.30 9.37
C PHE A 301 11.54 2.54 9.03
N ASN A 302 11.84 2.94 7.79
CA ASN A 302 13.21 3.20 7.36
C ASN A 302 13.86 4.35 8.13
N SER A 303 13.17 5.49 8.18
CA SER A 303 13.66 6.70 8.85
C SER A 303 13.89 6.46 10.34
N ARG A 304 12.94 5.79 11.00
CA ARG A 304 13.04 5.52 12.43
C ARG A 304 14.11 4.48 12.76
N THR A 305 14.23 3.43 11.94
CA THR A 305 15.33 2.46 12.06
C THR A 305 16.69 3.15 11.91
N CYS A 306 16.84 4.05 10.94
CA CYS A 306 18.08 4.83 10.76
C CYS A 306 18.41 5.66 12.01
N GLN A 307 17.43 6.37 12.58
CA GLN A 307 17.62 7.16 13.81
C GLN A 307 18.05 6.33 15.02
N ILE A 308 17.52 5.12 15.16
CA ILE A 308 17.78 4.22 16.31
C ILE A 308 19.09 3.45 16.15
N VAL A 309 19.51 3.15 14.91
CA VAL A 309 20.66 2.28 14.61
C VAL A 309 21.92 3.09 14.26
N LEU A 310 21.77 4.20 13.53
CA LEU A 310 22.88 5.06 13.08
C LEU A 310 22.91 6.44 13.77
N GLY A 311 21.74 6.99 14.12
CA GLY A 311 21.60 8.33 14.67
C GLY A 311 21.82 8.43 16.20
N ALA A 312 21.85 9.66 16.72
CA ALA A 312 21.93 9.95 18.16
C ALA A 312 20.71 9.46 18.96
N GLY A 313 19.62 9.04 18.30
CA GLY A 313 18.40 8.51 18.91
C GLY A 313 18.60 7.15 19.60
N ALA A 314 19.64 6.40 19.22
CA ALA A 314 20.00 5.12 19.82
C ALA A 314 20.14 5.17 21.35
N LEU A 315 20.76 6.25 21.87
CA LEU A 315 21.06 6.44 23.29
C LEU A 315 19.93 7.13 24.07
N GLN A 316 18.96 7.72 23.37
CA GLN A 316 17.80 8.40 23.97
C GLN A 316 16.59 7.46 24.12
N THR A 317 16.65 6.27 23.52
CA THR A 317 15.56 5.29 23.52
C THR A 317 15.69 4.38 24.75
N ILE A 318 14.57 4.10 25.45
CA ILE A 318 14.50 3.46 26.80
C ILE A 318 15.07 2.02 26.87
N GLY A 319 15.61 1.45 25.78
CA GLY A 319 15.97 0.03 25.69
C GLY A 319 17.47 -0.33 25.60
N LEU A 320 18.34 0.55 25.08
CA LEU A 320 19.70 0.18 24.68
C LEU A 320 20.75 1.14 25.23
N LYS A 321 21.67 0.62 26.07
CA LYS A 321 22.82 1.40 26.58
C LYS A 321 23.93 1.57 25.54
N THR A 322 24.07 0.63 24.62
CA THR A 322 25.06 0.64 23.53
C THR A 322 24.55 -0.12 22.30
N ILE A 323 24.88 0.39 21.10
CA ILE A 323 24.64 -0.32 19.84
C ILE A 323 25.82 -1.24 19.56
N THR A 324 25.55 -2.55 19.44
CA THR A 324 26.55 -3.58 19.16
C THR A 324 26.52 -3.96 17.67
N ALA A 325 27.58 -4.60 17.17
CA ALA A 325 27.58 -5.11 15.80
C ALA A 325 26.44 -6.10 15.52
N LYS A 326 25.99 -6.87 16.53
CA LYS A 326 24.84 -7.77 16.41
C LYS A 326 23.52 -7.00 16.24
N HIS A 327 23.34 -5.86 16.91
CA HIS A 327 22.18 -5.00 16.70
C HIS A 327 22.17 -4.44 15.26
N LEU A 328 23.32 -3.95 14.77
CA LEU A 328 23.48 -3.47 13.40
C LEU A 328 23.16 -4.58 12.37
N ALA A 329 23.63 -5.80 12.63
CA ALA A 329 23.40 -6.94 11.76
C ALA A 329 21.92 -7.34 11.68
N LEU A 330 21.21 -7.35 12.82
CA LEU A 330 19.77 -7.60 12.85
C LEU A 330 19.00 -6.49 12.10
N ALA A 331 19.41 -5.23 12.23
CA ALA A 331 18.86 -4.14 11.44
C ALA A 331 19.06 -4.35 9.93
N ALA A 332 20.27 -4.73 9.52
CA ALA A 332 20.56 -5.04 8.13
C ALA A 332 19.71 -6.21 7.58
N GLN A 333 19.47 -7.26 8.38
CA GLN A 333 18.56 -8.36 8.01
C GLN A 333 17.12 -7.88 7.84
N CYS A 334 16.61 -7.08 8.77
CA CYS A 334 15.26 -6.53 8.68
C CYS A 334 15.08 -5.65 7.44
N LEU A 335 16.06 -4.79 7.13
CA LEU A 335 16.04 -3.97 5.92
C LEU A 335 16.03 -4.84 4.66
N GLU A 336 16.82 -5.93 4.62
CA GLU A 336 16.83 -6.87 3.49
C GLU A 336 15.47 -7.54 3.28
N VAL A 337 14.85 -8.04 4.35
CA VAL A 337 13.52 -8.64 4.27
C VAL A 337 12.51 -7.64 3.73
N VAL A 338 12.55 -6.38 4.18
CA VAL A 338 11.63 -5.35 3.68
C VAL A 338 11.89 -5.04 2.21
N ILE A 339 13.15 -4.97 1.76
CA ILE A 339 13.49 -4.82 0.34
C ILE A 339 12.83 -5.93 -0.49
N LEU A 340 12.97 -7.19 -0.09
CA LEU A 340 12.34 -8.33 -0.79
C LEU A 340 10.81 -8.18 -0.89
N HIS A 341 10.16 -7.73 0.19
CA HIS A 341 8.70 -7.57 0.20
C HIS A 341 8.22 -6.35 -0.60
N ILE A 342 8.95 -5.23 -0.62
CA ILE A 342 8.55 -4.05 -1.41
C ILE A 342 8.43 -4.40 -2.90
N HIS A 343 9.31 -5.26 -3.44
CA HIS A 343 9.20 -5.72 -4.83
C HIS A 343 7.88 -6.48 -5.08
N ILE A 344 7.49 -7.36 -4.16
CA ILE A 344 6.25 -8.14 -4.26
C ILE A 344 5.02 -7.21 -4.14
N VAL A 345 5.06 -6.27 -3.20
CA VAL A 345 4.01 -5.26 -3.00
C VAL A 345 3.85 -4.38 -4.23
N LYS A 346 4.95 -3.90 -4.84
CA LYS A 346 4.90 -3.06 -6.04
C LYS A 346 4.14 -3.77 -7.17
N ASN A 347 4.49 -5.01 -7.47
CA ASN A 347 3.83 -5.82 -8.50
C ASN A 347 2.34 -6.06 -8.19
N TYR A 348 2.01 -6.25 -6.91
CA TYR A 348 0.63 -6.39 -6.47
C TYR A 348 -0.18 -5.13 -6.77
N PHE A 349 0.31 -3.95 -6.39
CA PHE A 349 -0.37 -2.69 -6.65
C PHE A 349 -0.44 -2.36 -8.15
N GLU A 350 0.60 -2.66 -8.93
CA GLU A 350 0.60 -2.48 -10.39
C GLU A 350 -0.59 -3.18 -11.06
N SER A 351 -0.93 -4.40 -10.62
CA SER A 351 -2.08 -5.16 -11.14
C SER A 351 -3.45 -4.62 -10.71
N ARG A 352 -3.51 -3.70 -9.74
CA ARG A 352 -4.74 -3.19 -9.11
C ARG A 352 -5.00 -1.70 -9.37
N ILE A 353 -4.07 -0.99 -10.02
CA ILE A 353 -4.22 0.44 -10.35
C ILE A 353 -4.31 0.66 -11.87
N PRO A 354 -4.97 1.74 -12.33
CA PRO A 354 -5.01 2.06 -13.75
C PRO A 354 -3.63 2.39 -14.31
N GLN A 355 -3.33 1.98 -15.55
CA GLN A 355 -2.05 2.26 -16.23
C GLN A 355 -1.68 3.75 -16.24
N LYS A 356 -2.67 4.65 -16.34
CA LYS A 356 -2.47 6.11 -16.28
C LYS A 356 -1.82 6.59 -14.97
N GLN A 357 -1.87 5.79 -13.92
CA GLN A 357 -1.36 6.10 -12.58
C GLN A 357 -0.04 5.39 -12.25
N PHE A 358 0.57 4.68 -13.20
CA PHE A 358 1.82 3.93 -12.98
C PHE A 358 2.99 4.82 -12.53
N VAL A 359 2.94 6.13 -12.80
CA VAL A 359 3.90 7.09 -12.25
C VAL A 359 4.01 7.02 -10.72
N LEU A 360 2.94 6.66 -10.01
CA LEU A 360 2.95 6.52 -8.55
C LEU A 360 3.76 5.32 -8.06
N LEU A 361 3.97 4.30 -8.91
CA LEU A 361 4.80 3.13 -8.57
C LEU A 361 6.27 3.50 -8.42
N SER A 362 6.72 4.63 -9.00
CA SER A 362 8.07 5.16 -8.80
C SER A 362 8.38 5.49 -7.33
N GLN A 363 7.35 5.68 -6.50
CA GLN A 363 7.54 5.85 -5.06
C GLN A 363 8.13 4.58 -4.42
N PHE A 364 7.72 3.39 -4.87
CA PHE A 364 8.33 2.14 -4.40
C PHE A 364 9.79 2.03 -4.84
N ASP A 365 10.12 2.49 -6.05
CA ASP A 365 11.51 2.47 -6.54
C ASP A 365 12.41 3.38 -5.71
N GLN A 366 11.92 4.58 -5.36
CA GLN A 366 12.65 5.48 -4.46
C GLN A 366 12.81 4.85 -3.07
N ILE A 367 11.76 4.25 -2.51
CA ILE A 367 11.83 3.57 -1.21
C ILE A 367 12.82 2.41 -1.26
N LEU A 368 12.82 1.59 -2.32
CA LEU A 368 13.79 0.50 -2.51
C LEU A 368 15.23 1.00 -2.49
N LYS A 369 15.49 2.12 -3.19
CA LYS A 369 16.79 2.78 -3.18
C LYS A 369 17.16 3.27 -1.78
N ASP A 370 16.25 3.90 -1.07
CA ASP A 370 16.48 4.42 0.29
C ASP A 370 16.78 3.30 1.29
N TYR A 371 16.08 2.17 1.20
CA TYR A 371 16.33 0.99 2.03
C TYR A 371 17.68 0.34 1.68
N SER A 372 18.02 0.24 0.39
CA SER A 372 19.28 -0.35 -0.06
C SER A 372 20.49 0.49 0.39
N ASN A 373 20.38 1.82 0.27
CA ASN A 373 21.39 2.76 0.76
C ASN A 373 21.54 2.65 2.29
N HIS A 374 20.43 2.65 3.02
CA HIS A 374 20.46 2.52 4.47
C HIS A 374 21.06 1.18 4.91
N ARG A 375 20.72 0.06 4.26
CA ARG A 375 21.33 -1.25 4.54
C ARG A 375 22.84 -1.20 4.33
N HIS A 376 23.28 -0.57 3.25
CA HIS A 376 24.70 -0.38 2.97
C HIS A 376 25.39 0.46 4.07
N GLU A 377 24.80 1.59 4.48
CA GLU A 377 25.32 2.43 5.57
C GLU A 377 25.45 1.66 6.90
N VAL A 378 24.46 0.84 7.24
CA VAL A 378 24.49 -0.01 8.45
C VAL A 378 25.63 -1.02 8.38
N LEU A 379 25.84 -1.68 7.24
CA LEU A 379 26.97 -2.61 7.05
C LEU A 379 28.32 -1.88 7.11
N CYS A 380 28.43 -0.71 6.47
CA CYS A 380 29.61 0.15 6.54
C CYS A 380 29.90 0.59 7.99
N LYS A 381 28.87 0.82 8.81
CA LYS A 381 29.05 1.12 10.23
C LYS A 381 29.73 -0.02 10.99
N ILE A 382 29.41 -1.29 10.67
CA ILE A 382 30.11 -2.46 11.26
C ILE A 382 31.59 -2.44 10.86
N VAL A 383 31.91 -2.13 9.60
CA VAL A 383 33.30 -2.02 9.14
C VAL A 383 34.04 -0.89 9.86
N SER A 384 33.41 0.28 10.02
CA SER A 384 33.97 1.43 10.76
C SER A 384 34.22 1.13 12.24
N LEU A 385 33.39 0.30 12.89
CA LEU A 385 33.67 -0.17 14.25
C LEU A 385 34.97 -1.00 14.31
N MET A 386 35.21 -1.85 13.31
CA MET A 386 36.45 -2.62 13.22
C MET A 386 37.65 -1.74 12.86
N GLU A 387 37.48 -0.74 12.00
CA GLU A 387 38.48 0.27 11.70
C GLU A 387 38.98 0.97 12.97
N GLY A 388 38.07 1.39 13.86
CA GLY A 388 38.43 1.96 15.15
C GLY A 388 39.26 1.00 16.04
N ILE A 389 38.92 -0.29 16.04
CA ILE A 389 39.68 -1.32 16.75
C ILE A 389 41.07 -1.51 16.13
N PHE A 390 41.18 -1.51 14.79
CA PHE A 390 42.45 -1.63 14.09
C PHE A 390 43.35 -0.45 14.42
N ASN A 391 42.86 0.78 14.27
CA ASN A 391 43.63 1.99 14.56
C ASN A 391 44.08 2.07 16.02
N ALA A 392 43.22 1.70 16.97
CA ALA A 392 43.58 1.69 18.39
C ALA A 392 44.72 0.70 18.72
N ASN A 393 44.71 -0.49 18.13
CA ASN A 393 45.79 -1.48 18.32
C ASN A 393 47.05 -1.12 17.52
N LEU A 394 46.89 -0.61 16.29
CA LEU A 394 48.01 -0.26 15.42
C LEU A 394 48.74 1.01 15.86
N ALA A 395 48.10 1.90 16.64
CA ALA A 395 48.76 3.08 17.19
C ALA A 395 49.99 2.73 18.05
N SER A 396 49.94 1.62 18.80
CA SER A 396 51.06 1.10 19.60
C SER A 396 51.88 0.02 18.91
N TYR A 397 51.56 -0.33 17.65
CA TYR A 397 52.28 -1.37 16.93
C TYR A 397 53.70 -0.91 16.57
N GLU A 398 54.69 -1.74 16.90
CA GLU A 398 56.09 -1.58 16.54
C GLU A 398 56.59 -2.85 15.82
N VAL A 399 57.46 -2.69 14.82
CA VAL A 399 58.06 -3.84 14.12
C VAL A 399 59.23 -4.38 14.92
N ARG A 400 58.92 -5.15 15.97
CA ARG A 400 59.91 -5.77 16.86
C ARG A 400 59.44 -7.12 17.40
N ALA A 401 60.39 -8.01 17.68
CA ALA A 401 60.10 -9.28 18.35
C ALA A 401 59.51 -9.06 19.76
N PRO A 402 58.66 -9.97 20.26
CA PRO A 402 58.29 -11.28 19.70
C PRO A 402 57.16 -11.24 18.66
N MET A 403 57.18 -12.17 17.71
CA MET A 403 56.11 -12.38 16.71
C MET A 403 55.30 -13.66 17.02
N PRO A 404 53.96 -13.67 16.86
CA PRO A 404 53.15 -12.53 16.45
C PRO A 404 53.13 -11.41 17.50
N SER A 405 52.93 -10.17 17.08
CA SER A 405 52.85 -9.03 17.99
C SER A 405 51.61 -9.13 18.89
N LYS A 406 51.63 -8.42 20.03
CA LYS A 406 50.47 -8.36 20.94
C LYS A 406 49.27 -7.73 20.23
N GLU A 407 49.53 -6.72 19.42
CA GLU A 407 48.59 -5.93 18.64
C GLU A 407 47.95 -6.80 17.55
N MET A 408 48.74 -7.57 16.80
CA MET A 408 48.21 -8.48 15.77
C MET A 408 47.34 -9.59 16.38
N ARG A 409 47.77 -10.18 17.50
CA ARG A 409 46.94 -11.14 18.25
C ARG A 409 45.60 -10.52 18.71
N ALA A 410 45.62 -9.28 19.18
CA ALA A 410 44.41 -8.57 19.60
C ALA A 410 43.47 -8.34 18.40
N ILE A 411 44.00 -7.87 17.27
CA ILE A 411 43.24 -7.65 16.03
C ILE A 411 42.55 -8.94 15.57
N VAL A 412 43.31 -10.03 15.43
CA VAL A 412 42.76 -11.34 15.04
C VAL A 412 41.67 -11.80 16.00
N LYS A 413 41.91 -11.67 17.32
CA LYS A 413 40.91 -12.01 18.35
C LYS A 413 39.62 -11.19 18.21
N HIS A 414 39.72 -9.91 17.89
CA HIS A 414 38.54 -9.07 17.67
C HIS A 414 37.77 -9.44 16.39
N ILE A 415 38.46 -9.77 15.30
CA ILE A 415 37.84 -10.25 14.06
C ILE A 415 37.07 -11.56 14.30
N ILE A 416 37.69 -12.52 15.00
CA ILE A 416 37.05 -13.81 15.33
C ILE A 416 35.79 -13.58 16.17
N LYS A 417 35.89 -12.77 17.24
CA LYS A 417 34.73 -12.45 18.09
C LYS A 417 33.59 -11.78 17.33
N LEU A 418 33.93 -10.91 16.37
CA LEU A 418 32.92 -10.32 15.50
C LEU A 418 32.27 -11.39 14.62
N PHE A 419 33.07 -12.29 14.03
CA PHE A 419 32.56 -13.38 13.21
C PHE A 419 31.58 -14.27 13.98
N GLU A 420 31.99 -14.76 15.16
CA GLU A 420 31.17 -15.58 16.06
C GLU A 420 29.85 -14.88 16.45
N ALA A 421 29.88 -13.55 16.61
CA ALA A 421 28.67 -12.79 16.90
C ALA A 421 27.73 -12.70 15.68
N LEU A 422 28.29 -12.54 14.48
CA LEU A 422 27.56 -12.30 13.24
C LEU A 422 27.09 -13.57 12.53
N GLU A 423 27.77 -14.70 12.70
CA GLU A 423 27.36 -15.99 12.13
C GLU A 423 26.02 -16.48 12.69
N THR A 424 25.65 -16.00 13.89
CA THR A 424 24.34 -16.26 14.48
C THR A 424 23.19 -15.50 13.81
N VAL A 425 23.49 -14.57 12.89
CA VAL A 425 22.51 -13.66 12.26
C VAL A 425 22.56 -13.72 10.74
N PHE A 426 23.76 -13.80 10.15
CA PHE A 426 24.00 -13.75 8.72
C PHE A 426 24.22 -15.13 8.11
N ASN A 427 23.87 -15.26 6.82
CA ASN A 427 24.25 -16.42 6.03
C ASN A 427 25.71 -16.33 5.54
N GLU A 428 26.22 -17.42 4.98
CA GLU A 428 27.61 -17.52 4.51
C GLU A 428 27.99 -16.45 3.48
N GLN A 429 27.11 -16.18 2.50
CA GLN A 429 27.35 -15.18 1.46
C GLN A 429 27.44 -13.75 2.02
N GLN A 430 26.60 -13.42 2.99
CA GLN A 430 26.58 -12.14 3.67
C GLN A 430 27.84 -11.96 4.54
N LEU A 431 28.23 -13.00 5.28
CA LEU A 431 29.47 -13.01 6.05
C LEU A 431 30.67 -12.82 5.12
N GLU A 432 30.73 -13.57 4.03
CA GLU A 432 31.85 -13.50 3.08
C GLU A 432 32.04 -12.08 2.54
N THR A 433 30.95 -11.42 2.15
CA THR A 433 30.97 -10.05 1.63
C THR A 433 31.44 -9.06 2.68
N LEU A 434 30.87 -9.10 3.89
CA LEU A 434 31.23 -8.17 4.97
C LEU A 434 32.69 -8.36 5.42
N PHE A 435 33.13 -9.59 5.60
CA PHE A 435 34.49 -9.87 6.07
C PHE A 435 35.55 -9.61 5.00
N ARG A 436 35.20 -9.69 3.71
CA ARG A 436 36.04 -9.17 2.63
C ARG A 436 36.27 -7.65 2.76
N ASP A 437 35.25 -6.90 3.15
CA ASP A 437 35.36 -5.45 3.36
C ASP A 437 36.15 -5.11 4.63
N ILE A 438 35.93 -5.85 5.72
CA ILE A 438 36.74 -5.75 6.95
C ILE A 438 38.21 -6.04 6.67
N ARG A 439 38.51 -7.08 5.87
CA ARG A 439 39.87 -7.39 5.45
C ARG A 439 40.48 -6.24 4.63
N ARG A 440 39.72 -5.64 3.71
CA ARG A 440 40.19 -4.47 2.94
C ARG A 440 40.52 -3.30 3.87
N CYS A 441 39.64 -3.01 4.82
CA CYS A 441 39.85 -1.99 5.85
C CYS A 441 41.13 -2.25 6.66
N PHE A 442 41.34 -3.47 7.15
CA PHE A 442 42.56 -3.85 7.87
C PHE A 442 43.83 -3.57 7.05
N LYS A 443 43.84 -3.96 5.76
CA LYS A 443 44.99 -3.72 4.86
C LYS A 443 45.34 -2.24 4.75
N VAL A 444 44.33 -1.38 4.64
CA VAL A 444 44.51 0.08 4.56
C VAL A 444 45.11 0.62 5.86
N CYS A 445 44.50 0.32 7.01
CA CYS A 445 45.01 0.77 8.32
C CYS A 445 46.44 0.28 8.59
N PHE A 446 46.74 -0.96 8.20
CA PHE A 446 48.08 -1.53 8.39
C PHE A 446 49.12 -0.91 7.46
N ALA A 447 48.78 -0.68 6.19
CA ALA A 447 49.62 0.04 5.24
C ALA A 447 49.95 1.46 5.73
N GLU A 448 48.96 2.18 6.26
CA GLU A 448 49.17 3.51 6.85
C GLU A 448 50.14 3.46 8.04
N ARG A 449 49.99 2.50 8.95
CA ARG A 449 50.90 2.34 10.08
C ARG A 449 52.33 1.99 9.65
N LEU A 450 52.50 1.05 8.71
CA LEU A 450 53.83 0.69 8.19
C LEU A 450 54.48 1.86 7.44
N SER A 451 53.68 2.68 6.74
CA SER A 451 54.14 3.92 6.12
C SER A 451 54.64 4.94 7.15
N GLN A 452 53.97 5.08 8.30
CA GLN A 452 54.41 5.94 9.40
C GLN A 452 55.71 5.45 10.06
N LEU A 453 55.89 4.13 10.15
CA LEU A 453 57.10 3.50 10.69
C LEU A 453 58.26 3.41 9.69
N SER A 454 58.07 3.94 8.47
CA SER A 454 59.07 3.90 7.39
C SER A 454 59.56 2.49 7.03
N VAL A 455 58.72 1.46 7.18
CA VAL A 455 59.07 0.06 6.88
C VAL A 455 59.08 -0.16 5.37
N GLU A 456 60.12 -0.82 4.84
CA GLU A 456 60.27 -1.07 3.40
C GLU A 456 60.00 -2.54 3.04
N CYS A 457 59.64 -2.77 1.78
CA CYS A 457 59.56 -4.12 1.20
C CYS A 457 60.91 -4.46 0.56
N ASP A 458 61.92 -4.59 1.40
CA ASP A 458 63.33 -4.75 1.03
C ASP A 458 63.86 -6.18 1.28
N GLY A 459 63.02 -7.06 1.87
CA GLY A 459 63.45 -8.38 2.32
C GLY A 459 64.27 -8.35 3.63
N GLY A 460 64.41 -7.20 4.27
CA GLY A 460 65.17 -7.00 5.50
C GLY A 460 64.49 -7.52 6.76
N PRO A 461 65.11 -7.36 7.94
CA PRO A 461 64.60 -7.90 9.21
C PRO A 461 63.20 -7.38 9.57
N GLN A 462 62.94 -6.09 9.37
CA GLN A 462 61.61 -5.51 9.63
C GLN A 462 60.55 -6.06 8.67
N HIS A 463 60.88 -6.20 7.39
CA HIS A 463 60.00 -6.85 6.41
C HIS A 463 59.68 -8.30 6.80
N GLY A 464 60.67 -9.06 7.27
CA GLY A 464 60.49 -10.43 7.77
C GLY A 464 59.58 -10.51 9.00
N LEU A 465 59.73 -9.59 9.95
CA LEU A 465 58.88 -9.50 11.14
C LEU A 465 57.42 -9.18 10.77
N VAL A 466 57.19 -8.20 9.88
CA VAL A 466 55.84 -7.89 9.36
C VAL A 466 55.24 -9.10 8.63
N THR A 467 56.05 -9.79 7.83
CA THR A 467 55.63 -11.01 7.11
C THR A 467 55.19 -12.11 8.09
N SER A 468 55.89 -12.26 9.22
CA SER A 468 55.51 -13.22 10.27
C SER A 468 54.14 -12.90 10.86
N ASP A 469 53.85 -11.62 11.13
CA ASP A 469 52.55 -11.18 11.68
C ASP A 469 51.41 -11.37 10.67
N LEU A 470 51.66 -11.05 9.40
CA LEU A 470 50.70 -11.27 8.32
C LEU A 470 50.45 -12.77 8.08
N THR A 471 51.47 -13.61 8.21
CA THR A 471 51.33 -15.07 8.12
C THR A 471 50.47 -15.61 9.28
N PHE A 472 50.68 -15.10 10.50
CA PHE A 472 49.82 -15.42 11.63
C PHE A 472 48.37 -14.98 11.39
N TYR A 473 48.15 -13.77 10.88
CA TYR A 473 46.81 -13.26 10.54
C TYR A 473 46.09 -14.19 9.54
N LEU A 474 46.74 -14.55 8.43
CA LEU A 474 46.15 -15.41 7.40
C LEU A 474 45.84 -16.80 7.93
N SER A 475 46.82 -17.42 8.58
CA SER A 475 46.67 -18.79 9.10
C SER A 475 45.57 -18.90 10.16
N SER A 476 45.38 -17.85 10.96
CA SER A 476 44.32 -17.78 11.97
C SER A 476 42.93 -17.55 11.38
N LEU A 477 42.83 -16.86 10.24
CA LEU A 477 41.54 -16.45 9.68
C LEU A 477 41.07 -17.29 8.49
N LYS A 478 41.93 -18.10 7.87
CA LYS A 478 41.61 -18.90 6.67
C LYS A 478 40.38 -19.81 6.78
N GLN A 479 40.00 -20.19 8.00
CA GLN A 479 38.84 -21.07 8.26
C GLN A 479 37.50 -20.34 8.25
N TYR A 480 37.49 -19.01 8.24
CA TYR A 480 36.27 -18.20 8.31
C TYR A 480 35.86 -17.70 6.92
N SER A 481 34.55 -17.71 6.65
CA SER A 481 33.99 -17.23 5.37
C SER A 481 34.39 -15.77 5.12
N GLY A 482 34.77 -15.46 3.88
CA GLY A 482 35.35 -14.16 3.53
C GLY A 482 36.87 -14.14 3.66
N PHE A 483 37.50 -15.17 4.23
CA PHE A 483 38.95 -15.38 4.28
C PHE A 483 39.37 -16.73 3.64
N SER A 484 38.46 -17.44 2.98
CA SER A 484 38.73 -18.72 2.30
C SER A 484 39.58 -18.55 1.04
N ASP A 485 39.30 -17.53 0.22
CA ASP A 485 40.03 -17.21 -1.03
C ASP A 485 41.35 -16.44 -0.79
N LEU A 486 42.04 -16.72 0.31
CA LEU A 486 43.37 -16.16 0.57
C LEU A 486 44.41 -16.83 -0.35
N ASN A 487 44.31 -16.60 -1.65
CA ASN A 487 45.44 -16.79 -2.56
C ASN A 487 46.50 -15.75 -2.18
N TYR A 488 47.47 -16.25 -1.42
CA TYR A 488 48.81 -15.73 -1.13
C TYR A 488 49.17 -14.45 -1.89
N LYS A 489 48.91 -13.29 -1.26
CA LYS A 489 49.94 -12.37 -0.76
C LYS A 489 49.31 -11.01 -0.41
N PHE A 490 49.72 -10.45 0.70
CA PHE A 490 49.49 -9.03 1.05
C PHE A 490 50.40 -8.09 0.24
N ASP A 491 50.72 -8.45 -1.01
CA ASP A 491 51.58 -7.64 -1.88
C ASP A 491 50.96 -6.27 -2.14
N ASP A 492 49.62 -6.22 -2.13
CA ASP A 492 48.85 -4.99 -2.25
C ASP A 492 49.02 -4.03 -1.07
N ILE A 493 49.36 -4.52 0.14
CA ILE A 493 49.74 -3.66 1.27
C ILE A 493 51.02 -2.88 0.91
N TRP A 494 52.01 -3.55 0.32
CA TRP A 494 53.27 -2.91 -0.07
C TRP A 494 53.08 -1.92 -1.22
N LEU A 495 52.15 -2.19 -2.14
CA LEU A 495 51.74 -1.22 -3.16
C LEU A 495 51.07 0.01 -2.52
N ALA A 496 50.13 -0.19 -1.60
CA ALA A 496 49.47 0.91 -0.88
C ALA A 496 50.46 1.77 -0.08
N ILE A 497 51.48 1.16 0.55
CA ILE A 497 52.55 1.90 1.24
C ILE A 497 53.31 2.81 0.25
N LYS A 498 53.62 2.32 -0.95
CA LYS A 498 54.30 3.11 -1.99
C LYS A 498 53.44 4.29 -2.44
N GLU A 499 52.14 4.08 -2.67
CA GLU A 499 51.20 5.12 -3.08
C GLU A 499 51.06 6.22 -2.01
N LEU A 500 50.84 5.84 -0.74
CA LEU A 500 50.74 6.78 0.38
C LEU A 500 52.01 7.64 0.54
N ARG A 501 53.19 7.08 0.27
CA ARG A 501 54.46 7.84 0.29
C ARG A 501 54.54 8.81 -0.88
N LEU A 502 54.13 8.41 -2.08
CA LEU A 502 54.08 9.28 -3.26
C LEU A 502 53.13 10.46 -3.05
N GLU A 503 51.99 10.25 -2.40
CA GLU A 503 51.06 11.33 -2.05
C GLU A 503 51.65 12.30 -1.02
N LYS A 504 52.30 11.80 0.04
CA LYS A 504 53.04 12.65 0.99
C LYS A 504 54.12 13.48 0.30
N LEU A 505 54.85 12.89 -0.64
CA LEU A 505 55.87 13.59 -1.42
C LEU A 505 55.25 14.67 -2.35
N LYS A 506 54.10 14.39 -2.98
CA LYS A 506 53.37 15.39 -3.78
C LYS A 506 52.87 16.54 -2.92
N ASN A 507 52.29 16.25 -1.75
CA ASN A 507 51.80 17.27 -0.82
C ASN A 507 52.94 18.12 -0.27
N ASN A 508 54.07 17.51 0.10
CA ASN A 508 55.26 18.23 0.56
C ASN A 508 55.88 19.11 -0.54
N LYS A 509 55.92 18.63 -1.80
CA LYS A 509 56.36 19.45 -2.94
C LYS A 509 55.41 20.61 -3.22
N HIS A 510 54.10 20.41 -3.08
CA HIS A 510 53.12 21.47 -3.22
C HIS A 510 53.29 22.55 -2.15
N PHE A 511 53.45 22.15 -0.88
CA PHE A 511 53.74 23.05 0.24
C PHE A 511 55.07 23.80 0.06
N ALA A 512 56.14 23.11 -0.36
CA ALA A 512 57.44 23.74 -0.62
C ALA A 512 57.37 24.76 -1.77
N THR A 513 56.56 24.49 -2.79
CA THR A 513 56.34 25.43 -3.91
C THR A 513 55.55 26.67 -3.45
N GLN A 514 54.58 26.49 -2.55
CA GLN A 514 53.77 27.57 -1.99
C GLN A 514 54.58 28.47 -1.04
N ILE A 515 55.44 27.88 -0.20
CA ILE A 515 56.37 28.61 0.68
C ILE A 515 57.43 29.36 -0.15
N ASN A 516 58.03 28.73 -1.16
CA ASN A 516 58.98 29.41 -2.05
C ASN A 516 58.32 30.55 -2.86
N GLY A 517 57.03 30.42 -3.20
CA GLY A 517 56.23 31.49 -3.78
C GLY A 517 56.05 32.67 -2.83
N GLN A 518 55.74 32.41 -1.56
CA GLN A 518 55.60 33.44 -0.53
C GLN A 518 56.93 34.14 -0.19
N ILE A 519 58.04 33.40 -0.12
CA ILE A 519 59.38 33.95 0.12
C ILE A 519 59.83 34.86 -1.05
N LYS A 520 59.52 34.49 -2.31
CA LYS A 520 59.81 35.35 -3.48
C LYS A 520 58.98 36.64 -3.51
N ILE A 521 57.79 36.64 -2.91
CA ILE A 521 56.95 37.84 -2.77
C ILE A 521 57.48 38.74 -1.65
N ALA A 522 58.03 38.17 -0.57
CA ALA A 522 58.60 38.93 0.54
C ALA A 522 59.99 39.55 0.25
N HIS A 523 60.69 39.09 -0.80
CA HIS A 523 61.98 39.63 -1.25
C HIS A 523 61.88 40.64 -2.41
N LYS A 524 60.66 40.94 -2.88
CA LYS A 524 60.36 42.06 -3.77
C LYS A 524 59.71 43.17 -2.97
#